data_AF-A0A8D9AUM1-F1
#
_entry.id   AF-A0A8D9AUM1-F1
#
_cell.length_a   1.000
_cell.length_b   1.000
_cell.length_c   1.000
_cell.angle_alpha   90.00
_cell.angle_beta   90.00
_cell.angle_gamma   90.00
#
_symmetry.space_group_name_H-M   'P 1'
#
loop_
_entity.id
_entity.type
_entity.pdbx_description
1 polymer ?
#
loop_
_entity_poly.entity_id
_entity_poly.type
_entity_poly.pdbx_seq_one_letter_code
_entity_poly.pdbx_strand_id
1 'polypeptide(L)'
;MVHLKKLQLDSNKLQYLATDSLSLLPNLITLKLAKNPWHCDCAILYMARWLRANRRKVWDSKPTCRGPGNLGGKSVEDMSFDDLCEGQWASMVKLTARVPIK
;
A
#
# COMPACT_ATOMS: atom_id res chain seq x y z
N MET A 1 24.59 -8.71 -6.80
CA MET A 1 23.17 -9.06 -6.55
C MET A 1 22.85 -8.85 -5.08
N VAL A 2 21.61 -8.49 -4.74
CA VAL A 2 21.18 -8.31 -3.34
C VAL A 2 20.70 -9.65 -2.77
N HIS A 3 21.28 -10.07 -1.64
CA HIS A 3 21.02 -11.38 -1.01
C HIS A 3 20.22 -11.27 0.30
N LEU A 4 19.43 -10.21 0.47
CA LEU A 4 18.68 -9.97 1.69
C LEU A 4 17.54 -10.99 1.85
N LYS A 5 17.57 -11.74 2.96
CA LYS A 5 16.54 -12.75 3.30
C LYS A 5 15.51 -12.27 4.32
N LYS A 6 15.90 -11.35 5.19
CA LYS A 6 15.05 -10.84 6.28
C LYS A 6 15.07 -9.31 6.25
N LEU A 7 13.89 -8.70 6.25
CA LEU A 7 13.71 -7.26 6.28
C LEU A 7 12.76 -6.91 7.42
N GLN A 8 13.21 -6.07 8.34
CA GLN A 8 12.42 -5.60 9.48
C GLN A 8 12.19 -4.11 9.31
N LEU A 9 10.94 -3.73 9.06
CA LEU A 9 10.49 -2.35 8.93
C LEU A 9 9.41 -2.02 9.95
N ASP A 10 9.07 -2.94 10.85
CA ASP A 10 8.07 -2.72 11.88
C ASP A 10 8.48 -1.60 12.85
N SER A 11 7.48 -0.99 13.49
CA SER A 11 7.68 0.10 14.46
C SER A 11 8.37 1.35 13.89
N ASN A 12 8.15 1.64 12.61
CA ASN A 12 8.62 2.86 11.95
C ASN A 12 7.46 3.86 11.72
N LYS A 13 7.74 4.90 10.93
CA LYS A 13 6.76 5.93 10.53
C LYS A 13 6.39 5.83 9.03
N LEU A 14 6.52 4.65 8.45
CA LEU A 14 6.18 4.43 7.04
C LEU A 14 4.67 4.54 6.85
N GLN A 15 4.27 5.23 5.78
CA GLN A 15 2.86 5.38 5.41
C GLN A 15 2.48 4.50 4.22
N TYR A 16 3.43 4.21 3.35
CA TYR A 16 3.32 3.29 2.23
C TYR A 16 4.72 2.78 1.87
N LEU A 17 4.80 1.75 1.02
CA LEU A 17 6.04 1.36 0.35
C LEU A 17 5.97 1.82 -1.10
N ALA A 18 7.07 2.38 -1.61
CA ALA A 18 7.14 2.81 -2.99
C ALA A 18 6.89 1.63 -3.94
N THR A 19 6.29 1.91 -5.09
CA THR A 19 6.07 0.93 -6.14
C THR A 19 7.37 0.19 -6.45
N ASP A 20 7.26 -1.13 -6.58
CA ASP A 20 8.38 -2.03 -6.90
C ASP A 20 9.52 -2.11 -5.87
N SER A 21 9.43 -1.46 -4.71
CA SER A 21 10.52 -1.47 -3.72
C SER A 21 10.87 -2.88 -3.22
N LEU A 22 9.89 -3.79 -3.15
CA LEU A 22 10.09 -5.17 -2.70
C LEU A 22 10.40 -6.14 -3.86
N SER A 23 10.19 -5.76 -5.12
CA SER A 23 10.54 -6.60 -6.27
C SER A 23 12.06 -6.71 -6.45
N LEU A 24 12.79 -5.70 -5.98
CA LEU A 24 14.26 -5.67 -5.95
C LEU A 24 14.88 -6.66 -4.94
N LEU A 25 14.06 -7.35 -4.14
CA LEU A 25 14.50 -8.27 -3.10
C LEU A 25 13.98 -9.70 -3.39
N PRO A 26 14.43 -10.35 -4.47
CA PRO A 26 13.90 -11.65 -4.90
C PRO A 26 14.13 -12.77 -3.87
N ASN A 27 15.19 -12.64 -3.07
CA ASN A 27 15.58 -13.60 -2.03
C ASN A 27 14.89 -13.35 -0.67
N LEU A 28 13.95 -12.39 -0.59
CA LEU A 28 13.28 -12.07 0.65
C LEU A 28 12.37 -13.22 1.11
N ILE A 29 12.59 -13.67 2.33
CA ILE A 29 11.87 -14.77 2.99
C ILE A 29 10.95 -14.22 4.09
N THR A 30 11.45 -13.23 4.84
CA THR A 30 10.78 -12.72 6.03
C THR A 30 10.67 -11.20 5.99
N LEU A 31 9.47 -10.70 6.22
CA LEU A 31 9.14 -9.28 6.27
C LEU A 31 8.35 -8.97 7.55
N LYS A 32 8.72 -7.90 8.23
CA LYS A 32 7.95 -7.32 9.34
C LYS A 32 7.57 -5.88 9.01
N LEU A 33 6.30 -5.54 9.23
CA LEU A 33 5.67 -4.27 8.82
C LEU A 33 4.71 -3.69 9.86
N ALA A 34 4.42 -4.42 10.94
CA ALA A 34 3.51 -4.00 11.98
C ALA A 34 3.90 -2.65 12.59
N LYS A 35 2.94 -2.00 13.26
CA LYS A 35 3.18 -0.75 14.02
C LYS A 35 3.73 0.41 13.16
N ASN A 36 3.37 0.46 11.88
CA ASN A 36 3.57 1.62 11.02
C ASN A 36 2.22 2.33 10.79
N PRO A 37 2.21 3.66 10.64
CA PRO A 37 1.00 4.44 10.38
C PRO A 37 0.56 4.36 8.90
N TRP A 38 0.19 3.16 8.43
CA TRP A 38 -0.19 2.92 7.04
C TRP A 38 -1.34 3.83 6.58
N HIS A 39 -1.09 4.64 5.55
CA HIS A 39 -2.06 5.55 4.97
C HIS A 39 -2.68 4.88 3.75
N CYS A 40 -3.92 4.46 3.88
CA CYS A 40 -4.62 3.65 2.88
C CYS A 40 -5.33 4.52 1.86
N ASP A 41 -4.56 5.03 0.92
CA ASP A 41 -5.02 5.67 -0.31
C ASP A 41 -4.41 4.97 -1.53
N CYS A 42 -4.52 5.58 -2.71
CA CYS A 42 -4.01 5.00 -3.93
C CYS A 42 -2.48 4.71 -3.91
N ALA A 43 -1.70 5.43 -3.09
CA ALA A 43 -0.26 5.20 -2.99
C ALA A 43 0.09 3.86 -2.33
N ILE A 44 -0.78 3.32 -1.47
CA ILE A 44 -0.53 2.04 -0.79
C ILE A 44 -0.88 0.81 -1.65
N LEU A 45 -1.52 1.00 -2.80
CA LEU A 45 -2.08 -0.07 -3.62
C LEU A 45 -1.06 -1.14 -4.01
N TYR A 46 0.17 -0.75 -4.33
CA TYR A 46 1.27 -1.68 -4.60
C TYR A 46 1.49 -2.61 -3.40
N MET A 47 1.60 -2.03 -2.19
CA MET A 47 1.83 -2.79 -0.97
C MET A 47 0.66 -3.74 -0.68
N ALA A 48 -0.59 -3.28 -0.84
CA ALA A 48 -1.78 -4.12 -0.67
C ALA A 48 -1.73 -5.37 -1.58
N ARG A 49 -1.41 -5.18 -2.88
CA ARG A 49 -1.26 -6.27 -3.85
C ARG A 49 -0.10 -7.19 -3.48
N TRP A 50 1.04 -6.64 -3.10
CA TRP A 50 2.22 -7.43 -2.74
C TRP A 50 1.95 -8.29 -1.51
N LEU A 51 1.31 -7.74 -0.46
CA LEU A 51 0.94 -8.45 0.76
C LEU A 51 -0.01 -9.61 0.46
N ARG A 52 -1.03 -9.37 -0.39
CA ARG A 52 -1.98 -10.41 -0.82
C ARG A 52 -1.29 -11.57 -1.55
N ALA A 53 -0.32 -11.27 -2.41
CA ALA A 53 0.43 -12.30 -3.14
C ALA A 53 1.48 -13.02 -2.27
N ASN A 54 1.96 -12.39 -1.19
CA ASN A 54 3.10 -12.85 -0.40
C ASN A 54 2.78 -13.06 1.08
N ARG A 55 1.52 -13.39 1.43
CA ARG A 55 1.03 -13.52 2.83
C ARG A 55 1.99 -14.30 3.74
N ARG A 56 2.56 -15.40 3.24
CA ARG A 56 3.47 -16.28 4.01
C ARG A 56 4.82 -15.65 4.37
N LYS A 57 5.21 -14.55 3.69
CA LYS A 57 6.46 -13.83 3.97
C LYS A 57 6.32 -12.83 5.11
N VAL A 58 5.10 -12.44 5.48
CA VAL A 58 4.82 -11.51 6.59
C VAL A 58 4.79 -12.30 7.90
N TRP A 59 5.71 -12.00 8.82
CA TRP A 59 5.95 -12.81 10.03
C TRP A 59 5.53 -12.14 11.34
N ASP A 60 4.93 -10.96 11.26
CA ASP A 60 4.36 -10.24 12.39
C ASP A 60 2.84 -10.05 12.23
N SER A 61 2.24 -9.23 13.09
CA SER A 61 0.82 -8.92 12.98
C SER A 61 0.53 -8.20 11.66
N LYS A 62 -0.61 -8.53 11.04
CA LYS A 62 -1.01 -7.96 9.76
C LYS A 62 -0.97 -6.43 9.76
N PRO A 63 -0.37 -5.79 8.74
CA PRO A 63 -0.46 -4.35 8.54
C PRO A 63 -1.91 -3.89 8.47
N THR A 64 -2.27 -2.92 9.30
CA THR A 64 -3.60 -2.29 9.31
C THR A 64 -3.49 -0.82 8.96
N CYS A 65 -4.48 -0.32 8.23
CA CYS A 65 -4.65 1.08 7.91
C CYS A 65 -4.78 1.90 9.19
N ARG A 66 -4.02 2.98 9.32
CA ARG A 66 -4.28 4.03 10.32
C ARG A 66 -5.46 4.91 9.90
N GLY A 67 -5.70 5.01 8.60
CA GLY A 67 -6.72 5.84 7.96
C GLY A 67 -6.40 5.94 6.46
N PRO A 68 -6.98 6.90 5.73
CA PRO A 68 -7.91 7.93 6.21
C PRO A 68 -9.33 7.40 6.48
N GLY A 69 -10.14 8.21 7.17
CA GLY A 69 -11.58 8.00 7.33
C GLY A 69 -11.97 6.63 7.89
N ASN A 70 -12.96 5.99 7.26
CA ASN A 70 -13.50 4.69 7.65
C ASN A 70 -12.58 3.50 7.30
N LEU A 71 -11.41 3.74 6.71
CA LEU A 71 -10.42 2.69 6.46
C LEU A 71 -9.57 2.39 7.69
N GLY A 72 -9.58 3.26 8.71
CA GLY A 72 -8.87 3.02 9.97
C GLY A 72 -9.21 1.66 10.58
N GLY A 73 -8.18 0.89 10.93
CA GLY A 73 -8.31 -0.45 11.50
C GLY A 73 -8.48 -1.58 10.46
N LYS A 74 -8.79 -1.28 9.20
CA LYS A 74 -8.89 -2.30 8.15
C LYS A 74 -7.51 -2.87 7.79
N SER A 75 -7.47 -4.13 7.39
CA SER A 75 -6.26 -4.80 6.91
C SER A 75 -5.82 -4.22 5.56
N VAL A 76 -4.55 -3.83 5.41
CA VAL A 76 -4.03 -3.30 4.13
C VAL A 76 -4.10 -4.36 3.03
N GLU A 77 -3.93 -5.63 3.41
CA GLU A 77 -3.97 -6.78 2.51
C GLU A 77 -5.33 -6.97 1.81
N ASP A 78 -6.42 -6.49 2.43
CA ASP A 78 -7.79 -6.67 1.95
C ASP A 78 -8.25 -5.50 1.08
N MET A 79 -7.45 -4.43 0.98
CA MET A 79 -7.79 -3.23 0.22
C MET A 79 -7.75 -3.48 -1.30
N SER A 80 -8.82 -3.12 -1.99
CA SER A 80 -8.93 -3.16 -3.45
C SER A 80 -8.51 -1.83 -4.11
N PHE A 81 -8.50 -1.79 -5.44
CA PHE A 81 -8.34 -0.52 -6.16
C PHE A 81 -9.48 0.43 -5.82
N ASP A 82 -10.70 -0.10 -5.72
CA ASP A 82 -11.88 0.71 -5.51
C ASP A 82 -11.86 1.34 -4.10
N ASP A 83 -11.52 0.55 -3.08
CA ASP A 83 -11.39 1.05 -1.70
C ASP A 83 -10.39 2.22 -1.57
N LEU A 84 -9.32 2.21 -2.38
CA LEU A 84 -8.16 3.08 -2.22
C LEU A 84 -8.14 4.27 -3.19
N CYS A 85 -8.63 4.09 -4.41
CA CYS A 85 -8.43 5.02 -5.52
C CYS A 85 -9.75 5.62 -6.05
N GLU A 86 -10.93 5.13 -5.64
CA GLU A 86 -12.18 5.60 -6.27
C GLU A 86 -12.40 7.12 -6.15
N GLY A 87 -12.06 7.71 -5.00
CA GLY A 87 -12.18 9.15 -4.78
C GLY A 87 -11.32 10.01 -5.73
N GLN A 88 -10.25 9.45 -6.31
CA GLN A 88 -9.38 10.15 -7.27
C GLN A 88 -9.99 10.18 -8.67
N TRP A 89 -10.62 9.08 -9.13
CA TRP A 89 -11.32 9.08 -10.42
C TRP A 89 -12.61 9.91 -10.37
N ALA A 90 -13.36 9.85 -9.25
CA ALA A 90 -14.59 10.61 -9.08
C ALA A 90 -14.35 12.13 -9.08
N SER A 91 -13.17 12.56 -8.64
CA SER A 91 -12.74 13.97 -8.71
C SER A 91 -12.42 14.40 -10.14
N MET A 92 -11.84 13.51 -10.97
CA MET A 92 -11.60 13.79 -12.39
C MET A 92 -12.89 13.86 -13.21
N VAL A 93 -13.92 13.07 -12.88
CA VAL A 93 -15.23 13.13 -13.56
C VAL A 93 -15.94 14.47 -13.33
N LYS A 94 -15.64 15.16 -12.22
CA LYS A 94 -16.18 16.50 -11.93
C LYS A 94 -15.43 17.63 -12.63
N LEU A 95 -14.29 17.35 -13.26
CA LEU A 95 -13.57 18.34 -14.05
C LEU A 95 -14.19 18.38 -15.45
N THR A 96 -15.01 19.40 -15.71
CA THR A 96 -15.45 19.69 -17.08
C THR A 96 -14.24 20.12 -17.91
N ALA A 97 -13.97 19.41 -19.01
CA ALA A 97 -12.95 19.83 -19.97
C ALA A 97 -13.35 21.21 -20.51
N ARG A 98 -12.55 22.25 -20.22
CA ARG A 98 -12.70 23.55 -20.88
C ARG A 98 -12.30 23.37 -22.33
N VAL A 99 -13.27 23.28 -23.22
CA VAL A 99 -13.05 23.26 -24.67
C VAL A 99 -12.39 24.59 -25.06
N PRO A 100 -11.24 24.58 -25.77
CA PRO A 100 -10.72 25.81 -26.38
C PRO A 100 -11.71 26.23 -27.47
N ILE A 101 -12.34 27.38 -27.28
CA ILE A 101 -13.14 28.03 -28.33
C ILE A 101 -12.12 28.47 -29.40
N LYS A 102 -12.22 27.88 -30.60
CA LYS A 102 -11.51 28.38 -31.79
C LYS A 102 -12.18 29.64 -32.32
#